data_AF-A0A086YYG0-F1
#
_entry.id   AF-A0A086YYG0-F1
#
_cell.length_a   1.000
_cell.length_b   1.000
_cell.length_c   1.000
_cell.angle_alpha   90.00
_cell.angle_beta   90.00
_cell.angle_gamma   90.00
#
_symmetry.space_group_name_H-M   'P 1'
#
loop_
_entity.id
_entity.type
_entity.pdbx_description
1 polymer ?
#
loop_
_entity_poly.entity_id
_entity_poly.type
_entity_poly.pdbx_seq_one_letter_code
_entity_poly.pdbx_strand_id
1 'polypeptide(L)'
;MIPSVEWAEELHRRVAPSPAAYELIHTHCVIIAGIGKELAQRANARYRAAQVRAASNASMDSAVPQRELDADLVYLGGLLHDIGAYRILASDGADGRPLAFDDRYIQHGIAGYELLKAEGVDESIAQFARNHTGVGLTRQQVEAEHLNLPVDDYVPQSLEQELVMYADNYHSKHQPPIFVSEPTAAKRTARYGEENLCRWKTLVAKYGVPALEPLAREYRMDIV
;
A
#
# COMPACT_ATOMS: atom_id res chain seq x y z
N MET A 1 -13.09 5.21 15.76
CA MET A 1 -11.90 5.27 16.66
C MET A 1 -10.64 5.27 15.81
N ILE A 2 -9.61 6.00 16.23
CA ILE A 2 -8.28 5.88 15.61
C ILE A 2 -7.53 4.77 16.36
N PRO A 3 -7.15 3.66 15.70
CA PRO A 3 -6.48 2.55 16.37
C PRO A 3 -5.01 2.86 16.66
N SER A 4 -4.45 2.23 17.70
CA SER A 4 -3.00 2.22 17.91
C SER A 4 -2.34 1.14 17.04
N VAL A 5 -1.00 1.16 16.98
CA VAL A 5 -0.23 0.10 16.33
C VAL A 5 -0.47 -1.25 17.00
N GLU A 6 -0.50 -1.29 18.34
CA GLU A 6 -0.78 -2.54 19.09
C GLU A 6 -2.17 -3.08 18.78
N TRP A 7 -3.15 -2.20 18.58
CA TRP A 7 -4.49 -2.61 18.18
C TRP A 7 -4.50 -3.22 16.77
N ALA A 8 -3.78 -2.61 15.81
CA ALA A 8 -3.67 -3.14 14.45
C ALA A 8 -3.01 -4.53 14.45
N GLU A 9 -1.91 -4.67 15.18
CA GLU A 9 -1.21 -5.94 15.41
C GLU A 9 -2.13 -7.02 15.99
N GLU A 10 -2.95 -6.65 16.98
CA GLU A 10 -3.91 -7.57 17.59
C GLU A 10 -5.05 -7.94 16.64
N LEU A 11 -5.50 -7.01 15.80
CA LEU A 11 -6.49 -7.30 14.78
C LEU A 11 -5.98 -8.39 13.83
N HIS A 12 -4.75 -8.27 13.30
CA HIS A 12 -4.16 -9.29 12.43
C HIS A 12 -4.19 -10.68 13.07
N ARG A 13 -3.75 -10.80 14.34
CA ARG A 13 -3.75 -12.09 15.06
C ARG A 13 -5.14 -12.66 15.23
N ARG A 14 -6.13 -11.80 15.47
CA ARG A 14 -7.51 -12.22 15.71
C ARG A 14 -8.25 -12.63 14.43
N VAL A 15 -8.00 -11.97 13.30
CA VAL A 15 -8.77 -12.19 12.06
C VAL A 15 -8.11 -13.13 11.07
N ALA A 16 -6.82 -13.46 11.24
CA ALA A 16 -6.15 -14.39 10.36
C ALA A 16 -6.75 -15.81 10.50
N PRO A 17 -7.14 -16.46 9.37
CA PRO A 17 -7.79 -17.77 9.41
C PRO A 17 -6.83 -18.92 9.74
N SER A 18 -5.53 -18.72 9.53
CA SER A 18 -4.49 -19.70 9.80
C SER A 18 -3.16 -19.01 10.13
N PRO A 19 -2.21 -19.71 10.77
CA PRO A 19 -0.85 -19.20 10.96
C PRO A 19 -0.15 -18.88 9.62
N ALA A 20 -0.34 -19.71 8.59
CA ALA A 20 0.28 -19.46 7.29
C ALA A 20 -0.24 -18.16 6.63
N ALA A 21 -1.56 -17.94 6.70
CA ALA A 21 -2.17 -16.71 6.22
C ALA A 21 -1.66 -15.50 7.02
N TYR A 22 -1.63 -15.61 8.36
CA TYR A 22 -1.09 -14.58 9.24
C TYR A 22 0.32 -14.18 8.81
N GLU A 23 1.25 -15.14 8.76
CA GLU A 23 2.65 -14.90 8.42
C GLU A 23 2.80 -14.21 7.06
N LEU A 24 2.09 -14.67 6.02
CA LEU A 24 2.21 -14.08 4.67
C LEU A 24 1.70 -12.63 4.62
N ILE A 25 0.47 -12.39 5.10
CA ILE A 25 -0.21 -11.10 4.93
C ILE A 25 0.33 -10.08 5.93
N HIS A 26 0.55 -10.48 7.19
CA HIS A 26 1.10 -9.58 8.22
C HIS A 26 2.54 -9.18 7.86
N THR A 27 3.40 -10.11 7.45
CA THR A 27 4.77 -9.77 7.01
C THR A 27 4.76 -8.76 5.86
N HIS A 28 3.89 -8.95 4.88
CA HIS A 28 3.71 -7.98 3.80
C HIS A 28 3.30 -6.60 4.34
N CYS A 29 2.31 -6.54 5.22
CA CYS A 29 1.85 -5.28 5.83
C CYS A 29 2.97 -4.58 6.63
N VAL A 30 3.76 -5.32 7.40
CA VAL A 30 4.92 -4.78 8.15
C VAL A 30 5.97 -4.21 7.19
N ILE A 31 6.29 -4.92 6.10
CA ILE A 31 7.22 -4.44 5.07
C ILE A 31 6.71 -3.14 4.45
N ILE A 32 5.43 -3.09 4.03
CA ILE A 32 4.84 -1.90 3.42
C ILE A 32 4.78 -0.73 4.40
N ALA A 33 4.41 -0.96 5.66
CA ALA A 33 4.44 0.06 6.71
C ALA A 33 5.85 0.64 6.90
N GLY A 34 6.88 -0.22 6.91
CA GLY A 34 8.29 0.18 7.01
C GLY A 34 8.74 1.03 5.82
N ILE A 35 8.49 0.57 4.60
CA ILE A 35 8.80 1.30 3.35
C ILE A 35 8.10 2.66 3.34
N GLY A 36 6.79 2.68 3.64
CA GLY A 36 6.00 3.91 3.70
C GLY A 36 6.58 4.91 4.69
N LYS A 37 6.94 4.46 5.91
CA LYS A 37 7.52 5.33 6.94
C LYS A 37 8.87 5.91 6.51
N GLU A 38 9.76 5.11 5.90
CA GLU A 38 11.04 5.58 5.36
C GLU A 38 10.83 6.67 4.29
N LEU A 39 9.96 6.40 3.32
CA LEU A 39 9.66 7.33 2.24
C LEU A 39 9.02 8.62 2.76
N ALA A 40 8.12 8.54 3.75
CA ALA A 40 7.50 9.71 4.37
C ALA A 40 8.55 10.61 5.02
N GLN A 41 9.49 10.03 5.77
CA GLN A 41 10.57 10.77 6.43
C GLN A 41 11.49 11.46 5.41
N ARG A 42 11.84 10.77 4.32
CA ARG A 42 12.65 11.34 3.23
C ARG A 42 11.91 12.46 2.50
N ALA A 43 10.63 12.27 2.22
CA ALA A 43 9.80 13.27 1.56
C ALA A 43 9.62 14.53 2.44
N ASN A 44 9.45 14.36 3.75
CA ASN A 44 9.41 15.45 4.72
C ASN A 44 10.73 16.22 4.78
N ALA A 45 11.88 15.51 4.72
CA ALA A 45 13.19 16.17 4.66
C ALA A 45 13.33 17.03 3.38
N ARG A 46 12.86 16.53 2.23
CA ARG A 46 12.81 17.30 0.97
C ARG A 46 11.89 18.52 1.08
N TYR A 47 10.71 18.35 1.67
CA TYR A 47 9.77 19.45 1.91
C TYR A 47 10.37 20.56 2.77
N ARG A 48 10.96 20.22 3.92
CA ARG A 48 11.64 21.21 4.78
C ARG A 48 12.78 21.93 4.05
N ALA A 49 13.58 21.19 3.28
CA ALA A 49 14.65 21.79 2.48
C ALA A 49 14.13 22.74 1.38
N ALA A 50 13.01 22.37 0.74
CA ALA A 50 12.35 23.21 -0.26
C ALA A 50 11.77 24.49 0.35
N GLN A 51 11.19 24.43 1.55
CA GLN A 51 10.67 25.62 2.25
C GLN A 51 11.77 26.62 2.59
N VAL A 52 12.95 26.14 3.01
CA VAL A 52 14.13 27.00 3.22
C VAL A 52 14.58 27.68 1.92
N ARG A 53 14.52 26.98 0.78
CA ARG A 53 14.89 27.52 -0.55
C ARG A 53 13.84 28.47 -1.12
N ALA A 54 12.55 28.22 -0.91
CA ALA A 54 11.48 29.09 -1.39
C ALA A 54 11.53 30.47 -0.72
N ALA A 55 11.92 30.53 0.56
CA ALA A 55 12.24 31.78 1.26
C ALA A 55 13.42 32.56 0.63
N SER A 56 14.18 31.95 -0.28
CA SER A 56 15.28 32.57 -1.05
C SER A 56 14.93 32.88 -2.52
N ASN A 57 13.64 33.01 -2.88
CA ASN A 57 13.13 33.30 -4.24
C ASN A 57 13.43 32.22 -5.31
N ALA A 58 13.63 30.97 -4.90
CA ALA A 58 13.71 29.84 -5.82
C ALA A 58 12.31 29.23 -6.08
N SER A 59 12.01 28.90 -7.35
CA SER A 59 10.80 28.16 -7.75
C SER A 59 10.66 26.86 -6.94
N MET A 60 9.49 26.61 -6.36
CA MET A 60 9.18 25.32 -5.73
C MET A 60 9.19 24.21 -6.78
N ASP A 61 9.87 23.10 -6.44
CA ASP A 61 9.82 21.87 -7.23
C ASP A 61 8.47 21.18 -7.02
N SER A 62 7.69 21.03 -8.09
CA SER A 62 6.40 20.34 -8.07
C SER A 62 6.48 18.86 -7.66
N ALA A 63 7.69 18.28 -7.63
CA ALA A 63 7.97 16.92 -7.21
C ALA A 63 8.18 16.77 -5.69
N VAL A 64 7.78 17.75 -4.88
CA VAL A 64 7.82 17.67 -3.40
C VAL A 64 6.39 17.67 -2.87
N PRO A 65 6.05 16.87 -1.84
CA PRO A 65 4.74 16.95 -1.19
C PRO A 65 4.39 18.37 -0.75
N GLN A 66 3.11 18.73 -0.83
CA GLN A 66 2.64 20.09 -0.52
C GLN A 66 2.69 20.42 0.99
N ARG A 67 2.81 19.40 1.84
CA ARG A 67 2.97 19.49 3.30
C ARG A 67 3.80 18.31 3.80
N GLU A 68 4.21 18.38 5.07
CA GLU A 68 4.74 17.20 5.74
C GLU A 68 3.66 16.11 5.85
N LEU A 69 4.06 14.87 5.58
CA LEU A 69 3.27 13.66 5.81
C LEU A 69 3.36 13.24 7.27
N ASP A 70 2.25 12.72 7.79
CA ASP A 70 2.25 12.02 9.08
C ASP A 70 2.82 10.60 8.90
N ALA A 71 4.08 10.42 9.28
CA ALA A 71 4.79 9.16 9.10
C ALA A 71 4.26 8.03 10.00
N ASP A 72 3.62 8.35 11.12
CA ASP A 72 3.03 7.34 12.01
C ASP A 72 1.65 6.91 11.47
N LEU A 73 0.89 7.84 10.88
CA LEU A 73 -0.33 7.50 10.14
C LEU A 73 -0.02 6.64 8.91
N VAL A 74 1.05 6.94 8.16
CA VAL A 74 1.51 6.08 7.04
C VAL A 74 1.85 4.67 7.53
N TYR A 75 2.55 4.56 8.67
CA TYR A 75 2.88 3.27 9.25
C TYR A 75 1.63 2.48 9.66
N LEU A 76 0.70 3.12 10.37
CA LEU A 76 -0.58 2.50 10.76
C LEU A 76 -1.42 2.08 9.54
N GLY A 77 -1.48 2.95 8.53
CA GLY A 77 -2.17 2.67 7.28
C GLY A 77 -1.55 1.50 6.53
N GLY A 78 -0.22 1.42 6.47
CA GLY A 78 0.52 0.29 5.89
C GLY A 78 0.31 -1.02 6.64
N LEU A 79 0.11 -0.99 7.97
CA LEU A 79 -0.28 -2.19 8.70
C LEU A 79 -1.68 -2.67 8.31
N LEU A 80 -2.63 -1.76 8.13
CA LEU A 80 -4.05 -2.12 7.93
C LEU A 80 -4.51 -2.25 6.47
N HIS A 81 -3.71 -1.80 5.50
CA HIS A 81 -4.15 -1.68 4.09
C HIS A 81 -4.67 -3.01 3.51
N ASP A 82 -4.01 -4.12 3.83
CA ASP A 82 -4.26 -5.40 3.19
C ASP A 82 -4.92 -6.42 4.17
N ILE A 83 -5.45 -5.93 5.30
CA ILE A 83 -6.16 -6.75 6.31
C ILE A 83 -7.33 -7.54 5.71
N GLY A 84 -7.96 -7.00 4.66
CA GLY A 84 -9.07 -7.64 3.97
C GLY A 84 -8.68 -8.90 3.20
N ALA A 85 -7.40 -9.10 2.90
CA ALA A 85 -6.93 -10.29 2.18
C ALA A 85 -7.26 -11.58 2.93
N TYR A 86 -7.28 -11.55 4.28
CA TYR A 86 -7.70 -12.69 5.10
C TYR A 86 -9.11 -13.21 4.78
N ARG A 87 -10.01 -12.35 4.29
CA ARG A 87 -11.41 -12.71 3.98
C ARG A 87 -11.61 -13.26 2.57
N ILE A 88 -10.63 -13.10 1.69
CA ILE A 88 -10.75 -13.39 0.24
C ILE A 88 -9.74 -14.45 -0.22
N LEU A 89 -9.10 -15.16 0.71
CA LEU A 89 -8.24 -16.30 0.38
C LEU A 89 -9.07 -17.41 -0.28
N ALA A 90 -8.58 -17.94 -1.41
CA ALA A 90 -9.12 -19.14 -2.03
C ALA A 90 -8.67 -20.41 -1.27
N SER A 91 -7.47 -20.35 -0.70
CA SER A 91 -6.93 -21.34 0.24
C SER A 91 -6.12 -20.58 1.29
N ASP A 92 -6.41 -20.82 2.56
CA ASP A 92 -5.74 -20.19 3.70
C ASP A 92 -4.46 -20.93 4.12
N GLY A 93 -4.10 -21.99 3.39
CA GLY A 93 -2.95 -22.83 3.71
C GLY A 93 -3.10 -23.68 4.97
N ALA A 94 -4.31 -23.78 5.53
CA ALA A 94 -4.61 -24.81 6.51
C ALA A 94 -4.34 -26.21 5.92
N ASP A 95 -4.03 -27.16 6.79
CA ASP A 95 -3.75 -28.55 6.43
C ASP A 95 -2.55 -28.75 5.47
N GLY A 96 -1.65 -27.75 5.36
CA GLY A 96 -0.45 -27.82 4.52
C GLY A 96 -0.70 -27.61 3.03
N ARG A 97 -1.89 -27.13 2.64
CA ARG A 97 -2.14 -26.69 1.26
C ARG A 97 -1.42 -25.37 0.97
N PRO A 98 -1.10 -25.05 -0.28
CA PRO A 98 -0.58 -23.73 -0.62
C PRO A 98 -1.61 -22.64 -0.30
N LEU A 99 -1.14 -21.46 0.11
CA LEU A 99 -1.96 -20.25 0.13
C LEU A 99 -2.35 -19.94 -1.32
N ALA A 100 -3.60 -19.54 -1.54
CA ALA A 100 -4.07 -19.23 -2.89
C ALA A 100 -5.00 -18.03 -2.88
N PHE A 101 -4.89 -17.23 -3.94
CA PHE A 101 -5.77 -16.12 -4.26
C PHE A 101 -6.45 -16.42 -5.60
N ASP A 102 -7.69 -15.94 -5.77
CA ASP A 102 -8.45 -16.10 -7.02
C ASP A 102 -8.86 -14.73 -7.58
N ASP A 103 -9.78 -14.73 -8.55
CA ASP A 103 -10.28 -13.54 -9.23
C ASP A 103 -11.02 -12.56 -8.30
N ARG A 104 -11.42 -12.99 -7.11
CA ARG A 104 -12.02 -12.13 -6.10
C ARG A 104 -10.98 -11.29 -5.38
N TYR A 105 -9.69 -11.60 -5.51
CA TYR A 105 -8.62 -10.93 -4.75
C TYR A 105 -8.70 -9.40 -4.82
N ILE A 106 -9.08 -8.82 -5.97
CA ILE A 106 -9.25 -7.36 -6.10
C ILE A 106 -10.22 -6.75 -5.08
N GLN A 107 -11.18 -7.53 -4.56
CA GLN A 107 -12.15 -7.11 -3.55
C GLN A 107 -11.59 -7.01 -2.12
N HIS A 108 -10.35 -7.44 -1.88
CA HIS A 108 -9.74 -7.40 -0.54
C HIS A 108 -9.73 -5.99 0.06
N GLY A 109 -9.57 -4.94 -0.76
CA GLY A 109 -9.65 -3.56 -0.26
C GLY A 109 -11.02 -3.21 0.33
N ILE A 110 -12.11 -3.65 -0.31
CA ILE A 110 -13.49 -3.48 0.20
C ILE A 110 -13.71 -4.34 1.44
N ALA A 111 -13.29 -5.60 1.40
CA ALA A 111 -13.44 -6.51 2.54
C ALA A 111 -12.70 -6.01 3.79
N GLY A 112 -11.53 -5.39 3.59
CA GLY A 112 -10.73 -4.75 4.65
C GLY A 112 -11.40 -3.48 5.17
N TYR A 113 -11.91 -2.63 4.28
CA TYR A 113 -12.70 -1.47 4.66
C TYR A 113 -13.89 -1.86 5.54
N GLU A 114 -14.72 -2.81 5.09
CA GLU A 114 -15.91 -3.27 5.83
C GLU A 114 -15.55 -3.89 7.19
N LEU A 115 -14.46 -4.68 7.26
CA LEU A 115 -13.93 -5.21 8.52
C LEU A 115 -13.60 -4.07 9.49
N LEU A 116 -12.81 -3.09 9.04
CA LEU A 116 -12.38 -1.97 9.87
C LEU A 116 -13.58 -1.13 10.33
N LYS A 117 -14.55 -0.86 9.45
CA LYS A 117 -15.79 -0.15 9.84
C LYS A 117 -16.60 -0.92 10.89
N ALA A 118 -16.71 -2.24 10.77
CA ALA A 118 -17.41 -3.07 11.75
C ALA A 118 -16.72 -3.06 13.13
N GLU A 119 -15.40 -2.93 13.16
CA GLU A 119 -14.59 -2.73 14.37
C GLU A 119 -14.69 -1.28 14.94
N GLY A 120 -15.49 -0.42 14.31
CA GLY A 120 -15.67 0.98 14.72
C GLY A 120 -14.49 1.89 14.36
N VAL A 121 -13.59 1.44 13.48
CA VAL A 121 -12.44 2.22 13.01
C VAL A 121 -12.91 3.44 12.21
N ASP A 122 -12.21 4.55 12.41
CA ASP A 122 -12.49 5.81 11.73
C ASP A 122 -12.40 5.69 10.21
N GLU A 123 -13.20 6.49 9.50
CA GLU A 123 -13.21 6.53 8.05
C GLU A 123 -11.82 6.83 7.44
N SER A 124 -11.09 7.75 8.05
CA SER A 124 -9.75 8.16 7.58
C SER A 124 -8.74 7.01 7.59
N ILE A 125 -8.94 6.01 8.44
CA ILE A 125 -8.07 4.83 8.58
C ILE A 125 -8.60 3.67 7.71
N ALA A 126 -9.91 3.42 7.73
CA ALA A 126 -10.51 2.33 6.94
C ALA A 126 -10.26 2.50 5.43
N GLN A 127 -10.17 3.75 4.95
CA GLN A 127 -9.91 4.04 3.54
C GLN A 127 -8.51 3.63 3.05
N PHE A 128 -7.53 3.44 3.94
CA PHE A 128 -6.25 2.83 3.53
C PHE A 128 -6.46 1.44 2.93
N ALA A 129 -7.38 0.65 3.50
CA ALA A 129 -7.72 -0.64 2.90
C ALA A 129 -8.45 -0.48 1.57
N ARG A 130 -9.42 0.42 1.49
CA ARG A 130 -10.24 0.60 0.28
C ARG A 130 -9.46 1.08 -0.95
N ASN A 131 -8.45 1.93 -0.76
CA ASN A 131 -7.92 2.79 -1.83
C ASN A 131 -6.43 2.54 -2.17
N HIS A 132 -5.86 1.40 -1.80
CA HIS A 132 -4.41 1.15 -1.97
C HIS A 132 -4.02 0.37 -3.23
N THR A 133 -4.98 -0.14 -4.01
CA THR A 133 -4.65 -1.05 -5.12
C THR A 133 -4.01 -0.30 -6.30
N GLY A 134 -2.84 -0.78 -6.73
CA GLY A 134 -2.15 -0.29 -7.93
C GLY A 134 -1.67 1.15 -7.78
N VAL A 135 -2.11 2.03 -8.68
CA VAL A 135 -1.87 3.48 -8.61
C VAL A 135 -3.17 4.27 -8.47
N GLY A 136 -4.18 3.62 -7.86
CA GLY A 136 -5.54 4.10 -7.71
C GLY A 136 -6.41 3.66 -8.89
N LEU A 137 -7.60 3.14 -8.59
CA LEU A 137 -8.56 2.67 -9.60
C LEU A 137 -9.68 3.70 -9.73
N THR A 138 -9.82 4.30 -10.91
CA THR A 138 -10.93 5.24 -11.16
C THR A 138 -12.21 4.49 -11.51
N ARG A 139 -13.36 5.13 -11.29
CA ARG A 139 -14.66 4.60 -11.74
C ARG A 139 -14.63 4.17 -13.20
N GLN A 140 -14.08 5.03 -14.06
CA GLN A 140 -13.96 4.75 -15.49
C GLN A 140 -13.12 3.52 -15.77
N GLN A 141 -12.02 3.31 -15.03
CA GLN A 141 -11.18 2.12 -15.18
C GLN A 141 -11.93 0.87 -14.73
N VAL A 142 -12.65 0.93 -13.60
CA VAL A 142 -13.47 -0.19 -13.10
C VAL A 142 -14.50 -0.63 -14.15
N GLU A 143 -15.19 0.33 -14.78
CA GLU A 143 -16.16 0.04 -15.84
C GLU A 143 -15.49 -0.51 -17.11
N ALA A 144 -14.43 0.14 -17.59
CA ALA A 144 -13.79 -0.18 -18.87
C ALA A 144 -13.04 -1.51 -18.86
N GLU A 145 -12.43 -1.87 -17.72
CA GLU A 145 -11.69 -3.13 -17.55
C GLU A 145 -12.58 -4.27 -17.01
N HIS A 146 -13.87 -4.01 -16.76
CA HIS A 146 -14.80 -4.96 -16.15
C HIS A 146 -14.24 -5.57 -14.85
N LEU A 147 -13.64 -4.72 -14.00
CA LEU A 147 -13.06 -5.17 -12.75
C LEU A 147 -14.15 -5.77 -11.86
N ASN A 148 -13.82 -6.84 -11.13
CA ASN A 148 -14.72 -7.50 -10.20
C ASN A 148 -14.91 -6.67 -8.90
N LEU A 149 -15.35 -5.43 -9.07
CA LEU A 149 -15.60 -4.43 -8.04
C LEU A 149 -16.93 -3.72 -8.34
N PRO A 150 -17.64 -3.23 -7.31
CA PRO A 150 -18.66 -2.21 -7.51
C PRO A 150 -18.08 -1.01 -8.27
N VAL A 151 -18.88 -0.40 -9.14
CA VAL A 151 -18.44 0.76 -9.94
C VAL A 151 -18.30 1.98 -9.05
N ASP A 152 -17.06 2.35 -8.72
CA ASP A 152 -16.75 3.54 -7.93
C ASP A 152 -15.28 3.98 -8.08
N ASP A 153 -14.95 5.13 -7.52
CA ASP A 153 -13.57 5.60 -7.40
C ASP A 153 -12.89 4.97 -6.16
N TYR A 154 -11.79 4.26 -6.37
CA TYR A 154 -10.91 3.65 -5.36
C TYR A 154 -9.53 4.29 -5.42
N VAL A 155 -9.51 5.60 -5.20
CA VAL A 155 -8.31 6.44 -5.26
C VAL A 155 -8.00 7.05 -3.89
N PRO A 156 -6.72 7.22 -3.55
CA PRO A 156 -6.31 7.84 -2.28
C PRO A 156 -6.99 9.19 -2.04
N GLN A 157 -7.45 9.42 -0.81
CA GLN A 157 -8.06 10.69 -0.38
C GLN A 157 -7.08 11.58 0.41
N SER A 158 -5.86 11.09 0.68
CA SER A 158 -4.81 11.82 1.39
C SER A 158 -3.42 11.47 0.84
N LEU A 159 -2.41 12.29 1.18
CA LEU A 159 -1.01 12.00 0.86
C LEU A 159 -0.52 10.73 1.53
N GLU A 160 -1.00 10.45 2.75
CA GLU A 160 -0.63 9.24 3.49
C GLU A 160 -1.21 7.99 2.82
N GLN A 161 -2.47 8.02 2.37
CA GLN A 161 -3.05 6.92 1.59
C GLN A 161 -2.31 6.75 0.25
N GLU A 162 -1.97 7.85 -0.43
CA GLU A 162 -1.21 7.82 -1.69
C GLU A 162 0.16 7.17 -1.51
N LEU A 163 0.83 7.47 -0.40
CA LEU A 163 2.14 6.90 -0.09
C LEU A 163 2.05 5.41 0.27
N VAL A 164 1.03 4.97 1.02
CA VAL A 164 0.84 3.54 1.31
C VAL A 164 0.52 2.76 0.03
N MET A 165 -0.38 3.28 -0.81
CA MET A 165 -0.67 2.74 -2.15
C MET A 165 0.61 2.62 -3.00
N TYR A 166 1.44 3.67 -3.02
CA TYR A 166 2.70 3.64 -3.74
C TYR A 166 3.68 2.61 -3.18
N ALA A 167 3.84 2.56 -1.85
CA ALA A 167 4.73 1.62 -1.18
C ALA A 167 4.33 0.15 -1.44
N ASP A 168 3.03 -0.14 -1.49
CA ASP A 168 2.49 -1.48 -1.75
C ASP A 168 3.03 -2.12 -3.06
N ASN A 169 3.34 -1.29 -4.06
CA ASN A 169 3.87 -1.77 -5.34
C ASN A 169 5.30 -2.35 -5.25
N TYR A 170 5.99 -2.21 -4.12
CA TYR A 170 7.38 -2.67 -3.91
C TYR A 170 7.51 -4.04 -3.24
N HIS A 171 6.41 -4.69 -2.87
CA HIS A 171 6.41 -6.05 -2.35
C HIS A 171 5.26 -6.86 -2.94
N SER A 172 5.40 -8.18 -3.02
CA SER A 172 4.34 -9.05 -3.50
C SER A 172 4.26 -10.30 -2.65
N LYS A 173 3.03 -10.66 -2.27
CA LYS A 173 2.66 -11.94 -1.64
C LYS A 173 2.72 -13.13 -2.60
N HIS A 174 3.61 -13.07 -3.61
CA HIS A 174 3.97 -14.21 -4.43
C HIS A 174 4.43 -15.38 -3.54
N GLN A 175 4.49 -16.58 -4.08
CA GLN A 175 5.02 -17.74 -3.35
C GLN A 175 6.19 -18.33 -4.13
N PRO A 176 7.44 -18.11 -3.67
CA PRO A 176 7.83 -17.36 -2.45
C PRO A 176 7.60 -15.83 -2.56
N PRO A 177 7.46 -15.08 -1.44
CA PRO A 177 7.31 -13.64 -1.48
C PRO A 177 8.55 -12.94 -2.03
N ILE A 178 8.34 -11.79 -2.68
CA ILE A 178 9.40 -11.06 -3.38
C ILE A 178 9.27 -9.56 -3.18
N PHE A 179 10.40 -8.87 -3.20
CA PHE A 179 10.46 -7.44 -3.44
C PHE A 179 10.36 -7.14 -4.93
N VAL A 180 9.77 -6.00 -5.26
CA VAL A 180 9.54 -5.58 -6.64
C VAL A 180 10.34 -4.31 -6.87
N SER A 181 11.30 -4.36 -7.78
CA SER A 181 12.10 -3.18 -8.16
C SER A 181 11.24 -2.13 -8.86
N GLU A 182 11.70 -0.87 -8.85
CA GLU A 182 11.00 0.21 -9.56
C GLU A 182 10.75 -0.10 -11.05
N PRO A 183 11.72 -0.62 -11.83
CA PRO A 183 11.47 -0.95 -13.23
C PRO A 183 10.41 -2.04 -13.42
N THR A 184 10.34 -3.00 -12.50
CA THR A 184 9.33 -4.07 -12.55
C THR A 184 7.97 -3.56 -12.12
N ALA A 185 7.87 -2.72 -11.09
CA ALA A 185 6.63 -2.04 -10.70
C ALA A 185 6.12 -1.14 -11.84
N ALA A 186 6.98 -0.36 -12.49
CA ALA A 186 6.64 0.45 -13.66
C ALA A 186 6.08 -0.38 -14.82
N LYS A 187 6.66 -1.56 -15.08
CA LYS A 187 6.13 -2.50 -16.09
C LYS A 187 4.77 -3.06 -15.69
N ARG A 188 4.55 -3.36 -14.40
CA ARG A 188 3.26 -3.87 -13.90
C ARG A 188 2.16 -2.82 -14.04
N THR A 189 2.42 -1.58 -13.68
CA THR A 189 1.44 -0.49 -13.80
C THR A 189 1.12 -0.16 -15.26
N ALA A 190 2.13 -0.16 -16.15
CA ALA A 190 1.95 0.10 -17.58
C ALA A 190 1.07 -0.94 -18.31
N ARG A 191 0.91 -2.16 -17.77
CA ARG A 191 -0.01 -3.17 -18.34
C ARG A 191 -1.47 -2.72 -18.29
N TYR A 192 -1.79 -1.80 -17.39
CA TYR A 192 -3.13 -1.24 -17.20
C TYR A 192 -3.24 0.18 -17.76
N GLY A 193 -2.50 0.47 -18.83
CA GLY A 193 -2.61 1.72 -19.59
C GLY A 193 -1.51 2.75 -19.33
N GLU A 194 -1.32 3.64 -20.30
CA GLU A 194 -0.29 4.70 -20.26
C GLU A 194 -0.53 5.72 -19.15
N GLU A 195 -1.80 5.96 -18.79
CA GLU A 195 -2.16 6.85 -17.69
C GLU A 195 -1.62 6.34 -16.34
N ASN A 196 -1.67 5.02 -16.10
CA ASN A 196 -1.12 4.40 -14.90
C ASN A 196 0.40 4.52 -14.85
N LEU A 197 1.08 4.38 -15.99
CA LEU A 197 2.53 4.64 -16.07
C LEU A 197 2.86 6.12 -15.81
N CYS A 198 2.03 7.05 -16.27
CA CYS A 198 2.20 8.47 -16.00
C CYS A 198 2.07 8.77 -14.49
N ARG A 199 0.99 8.26 -13.86
CA ARG A 199 0.79 8.37 -12.40
C ARG A 199 1.96 7.75 -11.63
N TRP A 200 2.42 6.57 -12.03
CA TRP A 200 3.60 5.91 -11.44
C TRP A 200 4.83 6.84 -11.46
N LYS A 201 5.16 7.43 -12.63
CA LYS A 201 6.30 8.35 -12.74
C LYS A 201 6.15 9.58 -11.84
N THR A 202 4.93 10.11 -11.71
CA THR A 202 4.65 11.20 -10.76
C THR A 202 4.91 10.79 -9.32
N LEU A 203 4.50 9.57 -8.92
CA LEU A 203 4.75 9.04 -7.58
C LEU A 203 6.25 8.83 -7.32
N VAL A 204 6.98 8.25 -8.28
CA VAL A 204 8.45 8.08 -8.19
C VAL A 204 9.14 9.43 -8.06
N ALA A 205 8.74 10.46 -8.82
CA ALA A 205 9.30 11.79 -8.70
C ALA A 205 9.01 12.42 -7.32
N LYS A 206 7.79 12.20 -6.79
CA LYS A 206 7.30 12.76 -5.53
C LYS A 206 7.96 12.13 -4.31
N TYR A 207 8.00 10.79 -4.25
CA TYR A 207 8.44 10.05 -3.06
C TYR A 207 9.83 9.43 -3.19
N GLY A 208 10.31 9.22 -4.42
CA GLY A 208 11.55 8.51 -4.70
C GLY A 208 11.41 6.98 -4.56
N VAL A 209 12.50 6.28 -4.85
CA VAL A 209 12.56 4.81 -4.78
C VAL A 209 13.07 4.37 -3.39
N PRO A 210 12.42 3.40 -2.72
CA PRO A 210 12.89 2.86 -1.45
C PRO A 210 14.16 2.01 -1.62
N ALA A 211 14.96 1.91 -0.56
CA ALA A 211 16.15 1.07 -0.55
C ALA A 211 15.77 -0.39 -0.25
N LEU A 212 15.66 -1.23 -1.29
CA LEU A 212 15.13 -2.59 -1.15
C LEU A 212 16.19 -3.60 -0.70
N GLU A 213 17.47 -3.39 -1.00
CA GLU A 213 18.53 -4.37 -0.72
C GLU A 213 18.70 -4.70 0.78
N PRO A 214 18.63 -3.74 1.72
CA PRO A 214 18.64 -4.07 3.14
C PRO A 214 17.45 -4.95 3.55
N LEU A 215 16.24 -4.62 3.09
CA LEU A 215 15.02 -5.36 3.39
C LEU A 215 15.04 -6.77 2.77
N ALA A 216 15.46 -6.88 1.51
CA ALA A 216 15.63 -8.16 0.82
C ALA A 216 16.57 -9.11 1.59
N ARG A 217 17.67 -8.59 2.16
CA ARG A 217 18.58 -9.38 3.00
C ARG A 217 17.97 -9.77 4.34
N GLU A 218 17.25 -8.85 4.99
CA GLU A 218 16.59 -9.07 6.28
C GLU A 218 15.53 -10.17 6.18
N TYR A 219 14.65 -10.05 5.19
CA TYR A 219 13.53 -10.97 4.95
C TYR A 219 13.91 -12.19 4.11
N ARG A 220 15.14 -12.23 3.57
CA ARG A 220 15.66 -13.29 2.69
C ARG A 220 14.77 -13.51 1.46
N MET A 221 14.39 -12.41 0.82
CA MET A 221 13.54 -12.39 -0.37
C MET A 221 14.30 -11.82 -1.55
N ASP A 222 13.99 -12.32 -2.75
CA ASP A 222 14.57 -11.79 -3.99
C ASP A 222 13.96 -10.45 -4.38
N ILE A 223 14.72 -9.63 -5.11
CA ILE A 223 14.23 -8.42 -5.77
C ILE A 223 14.07 -8.73 -7.26
N VAL A 224 12.87 -8.51 -7.80
CA VAL A 224 12.54 -8.76 -9.22
C VAL A 224 12.21 -7.52 -10.02
#